data_AF-A0A2E9J7R3-F1
#
_entry.id   AF-A0A2E9J7R3-F1
#
_cell.length_a   1.000
_cell.length_b   1.000
_cell.length_c   1.000
_cell.angle_alpha   90.00
_cell.angle_beta   90.00
_cell.angle_gamma   90.00
#
_symmetry.space_group_name_H-M   'P 1'
#
loop_
_entity.id
_entity.type
_entity.pdbx_description
1 polymer ?
#
loop_
_entity_poly.entity_id
_entity_poly.type
_entity_poly.pdbx_seq_one_letter_code
_entity_poly.pdbx_strand_id
1 'polypeptide(L)'
;MTWSLKILATLILLSSCASGSNNLEFKVVEEAIPGVLLPDHPHLLTEVSCPEYVNGDLGTVFCTLQVAGKEISVSVIGPDMTNSFTVNPRIKIVKAIQLAQEVKRRLDDDLGVENKIECAPEIRVAHPGELFECEIIDQNGGLHYLQTKIIDFDGSFEIIG
;
A
#
# COMPACT_ATOMS: atom_id res chain seq x y z
N MET A 1 73.56 16.25 24.50
CA MET A 1 73.36 15.85 23.09
C MET A 1 71.98 15.24 22.99
N THR A 2 70.96 16.05 22.66
CA THR A 2 70.40 16.20 21.29
C THR A 2 69.91 14.84 20.79
N TRP A 3 68.60 14.61 20.60
CA TRP A 3 67.95 15.07 19.37
C TRP A 3 66.42 14.91 19.49
N SER A 4 65.70 16.01 19.29
CA SER A 4 64.24 16.07 19.17
C SER A 4 63.78 15.61 17.78
N LEU A 5 62.95 14.58 17.65
CA LEU A 5 62.31 14.25 16.37
C LEU A 5 60.79 14.34 16.50
N LYS A 6 60.25 15.48 16.06
CA LYS A 6 58.81 15.74 15.91
C LYS A 6 58.31 14.96 14.70
N ILE A 7 57.43 13.98 14.91
CA ILE A 7 56.73 13.28 13.82
C ILE A 7 55.47 14.09 13.49
N LEU A 8 55.51 14.75 12.33
CA LEU A 8 54.41 15.49 11.73
C LEU A 8 53.43 14.47 11.12
N ALA A 9 52.29 14.23 11.77
CA ALA A 9 51.24 13.38 11.25
C ALA A 9 50.44 14.13 10.17
N THR A 10 50.73 13.86 8.91
CA THR A 10 49.97 14.33 7.74
C THR A 10 48.65 13.55 7.66
N LEU A 11 47.56 14.19 8.03
CA LEU A 11 46.20 13.68 7.91
C LEU A 11 45.75 13.79 6.44
N ILE A 12 45.89 12.71 5.67
CA ILE A 12 45.39 12.63 4.30
C ILE A 12 43.88 12.38 4.37
N LEU A 13 43.09 13.43 4.22
CA LEU A 13 41.65 13.36 4.01
C LEU A 13 41.39 12.83 2.59
N LEU A 14 41.24 11.51 2.46
CA LEU A 14 40.62 10.91 1.29
C LEU A 14 39.11 11.14 1.38
N SER A 15 38.64 12.31 0.94
CA SER A 15 37.23 12.52 0.63
C SER A 15 36.89 11.67 -0.59
N SER A 16 36.53 10.41 -0.35
CA SER A 16 35.84 9.59 -1.34
C SER A 16 34.46 10.20 -1.55
N CYS A 17 34.36 11.13 -2.50
CA CYS A 17 33.09 11.43 -3.14
C CYS A 17 32.68 10.17 -3.90
N ALA A 18 31.98 9.27 -3.20
CA ALA A 18 31.19 8.25 -3.86
C ALA A 18 30.10 9.00 -4.65
N SER A 19 30.32 9.19 -5.95
CA SER A 19 29.23 9.44 -6.89
C SER A 19 28.34 8.21 -6.85
N GLY A 20 27.37 8.21 -5.93
CA GLY A 20 26.34 7.19 -5.85
C GLY A 20 25.59 7.20 -7.17
N SER A 21 25.69 6.12 -7.94
CA SER A 21 24.74 5.86 -9.01
C SER A 21 23.35 5.85 -8.39
N ASN A 22 22.40 6.62 -8.94
CA ASN A 22 20.97 6.59 -8.59
C ASN A 22 20.31 5.26 -9.00
N ASN A 23 20.98 4.14 -8.78
CA ASN A 23 20.41 2.83 -8.99
C ASN A 23 19.49 2.56 -7.80
N LEU A 24 18.19 2.54 -8.08
CA LEU A 24 17.19 2.06 -7.15
C LEU A 24 17.56 0.61 -6.81
N GLU A 25 17.98 0.33 -5.59
CA GLU A 25 18.14 -1.07 -5.15
C GLU A 25 16.74 -1.66 -5.01
N PHE A 26 16.31 -2.47 -5.98
CA PHE A 26 14.95 -2.99 -6.02
C PHE A 26 14.55 -3.76 -4.76
N LYS A 27 15.51 -4.38 -4.07
CA LYS A 27 15.27 -5.00 -2.76
C LYS A 27 14.77 -4.02 -1.70
N VAL A 28 15.34 -2.82 -1.64
CA VAL A 28 14.90 -1.77 -0.70
C VAL A 28 13.48 -1.32 -1.03
N VAL A 29 13.13 -1.29 -2.31
CA VAL A 29 11.78 -0.93 -2.77
C VAL A 29 10.76 -2.03 -2.46
N GLU A 30 11.10 -3.30 -2.72
CA GLU A 30 10.27 -4.46 -2.39
C GLU A 30 9.90 -4.48 -0.91
N GLU A 31 10.85 -4.24 -0.02
CA GLU A 31 10.64 -4.19 1.42
C GLU A 31 9.76 -3.01 1.87
N ALA A 32 9.79 -1.90 1.13
CA ALA A 32 9.06 -0.68 1.48
C ALA A 32 7.65 -0.60 0.86
N ILE A 33 7.38 -1.33 -0.24
CA ILE A 33 6.07 -1.35 -0.92
C ILE A 33 4.90 -1.62 0.05
N PRO A 34 4.94 -2.61 0.96
CA PRO A 34 3.82 -2.88 1.86
C PRO A 34 3.41 -1.69 2.72
N GLY A 35 4.38 -0.98 3.29
CA GLY A 35 4.14 0.18 4.16
C GLY A 35 3.65 1.41 3.40
N VAL A 36 4.03 1.54 2.13
CA VAL A 36 3.54 2.62 1.26
C VAL A 36 2.13 2.35 0.74
N LEU A 37 1.85 1.11 0.32
CA LEU A 37 0.59 0.77 -0.34
C LEU A 37 -0.58 0.58 0.64
N LEU A 38 -0.35 -0.11 1.77
CA LEU A 38 -1.36 -0.31 2.82
C LEU A 38 -0.76 -0.05 4.21
N PRO A 39 -0.55 1.22 4.59
CA PRO A 39 0.11 1.58 5.85
C PRO A 39 -0.61 1.03 7.09
N ASP A 40 -1.95 0.91 7.03
CA ASP A 40 -2.76 0.40 8.14
C ASP A 40 -2.66 -1.14 8.29
N HIS A 41 -2.38 -1.84 7.18
CA HIS A 41 -2.36 -3.31 7.12
C HIS A 41 -1.25 -3.86 6.22
N PRO A 42 0.03 -3.52 6.47
CA PRO A 42 1.13 -3.92 5.58
C PRO A 42 1.33 -5.43 5.55
N HIS A 43 0.93 -6.14 6.62
CA HIS A 43 0.98 -7.60 6.72
C HIS A 43 0.04 -8.34 5.76
N LEU A 44 -0.92 -7.65 5.14
CA LEU A 44 -1.81 -8.24 4.13
C LEU A 44 -1.16 -8.27 2.73
N LEU A 45 0.04 -7.70 2.59
CA LEU A 45 0.85 -7.73 1.39
C LEU A 45 2.00 -8.72 1.56
N THR A 46 2.10 -9.67 0.63
CA THR A 46 3.15 -10.69 0.65
C THR A 46 3.70 -10.90 -0.76
N GLU A 47 4.82 -11.64 -0.87
CA GLU A 47 5.41 -12.04 -2.15
C GLU A 47 5.68 -10.87 -3.12
N VAL A 48 6.14 -9.73 -2.58
CA VAL A 48 6.50 -8.57 -3.40
C VAL A 48 7.73 -8.92 -4.24
N SER A 49 7.61 -8.76 -5.57
CA SER A 49 8.68 -9.02 -6.52
C SER A 49 8.71 -7.94 -7.60
N CYS A 50 9.86 -7.30 -7.74
CA CYS A 50 10.16 -6.31 -8.75
C CYS A 50 11.21 -6.88 -9.73
N PRO A 51 11.24 -6.43 -10.99
CA PRO A 51 12.26 -6.86 -11.95
C PRO A 51 13.65 -6.38 -11.50
N GLU A 52 14.66 -7.24 -11.65
CA GLU A 52 16.04 -6.95 -11.23
C GLU A 52 16.70 -5.80 -12.01
N TYR A 53 16.21 -5.50 -13.21
CA TYR A 53 16.79 -4.48 -14.09
C TYR A 53 15.72 -3.75 -14.90
N VAL A 54 15.81 -2.42 -14.90
CA VAL A 54 14.97 -1.53 -15.71
C VAL A 54 15.93 -0.67 -16.52
N ASN A 55 15.96 -0.85 -17.84
CA ASN A 55 16.86 -0.12 -18.73
C ASN A 55 16.66 1.39 -18.57
N GLY A 56 17.72 2.09 -18.13
CA GLY A 56 18.16 3.46 -18.51
C GLY A 56 17.25 4.67 -18.26
N ASP A 57 15.93 4.54 -18.42
CA ASP A 57 14.97 5.62 -18.33
C ASP A 57 13.96 5.29 -17.22
N LEU A 58 14.33 5.60 -15.97
CA LEU A 58 13.52 5.40 -14.77
C LEU A 58 12.23 6.23 -14.83
N GLY A 59 11.21 5.73 -15.52
CA GLY A 59 9.87 6.29 -15.48
C GLY A 59 8.94 5.49 -14.56
N THR A 60 8.94 4.17 -14.70
CA THR A 60 7.98 3.30 -14.01
C THR A 60 8.50 1.86 -13.97
N VAL A 61 8.42 1.24 -12.80
CA VAL A 61 8.75 -0.17 -12.57
C VAL A 61 7.48 -0.92 -12.25
N PHE A 62 7.26 -2.09 -12.83
CA PHE A 62 6.09 -2.91 -12.53
C PHE A 62 6.50 -4.04 -11.62
N CYS A 63 5.94 -4.07 -10.41
CA CYS A 63 6.13 -5.14 -9.45
C CYS A 63 4.86 -5.98 -9.35
N THR A 64 5.00 -7.22 -8.94
CA THR A 64 3.90 -8.12 -8.57
C THR A 64 3.92 -8.35 -7.06
N LEU A 65 2.74 -8.57 -6.47
CA LEU A 65 2.58 -8.88 -5.06
C LEU A 65 1.24 -9.58 -4.82
N GLN A 66 1.13 -10.27 -3.70
CA GLN A 66 -0.14 -10.80 -3.20
C GLN A 66 -0.80 -9.80 -2.27
N VAL A 67 -2.08 -9.52 -2.49
CA VAL A 67 -2.94 -8.76 -1.57
C VAL A 67 -4.11 -9.64 -1.16
N ALA A 68 -4.20 -9.98 0.13
CA ALA A 68 -5.22 -10.88 0.64
C ALA A 68 -5.33 -12.20 -0.17
N GLY A 69 -4.17 -12.77 -0.54
CA GLY A 69 -4.07 -14.03 -1.30
C GLY A 69 -4.37 -13.91 -2.80
N LYS A 70 -4.46 -12.70 -3.36
CA LYS A 70 -4.62 -12.46 -4.80
C LYS A 70 -3.44 -11.71 -5.37
N GLU A 71 -2.90 -12.22 -6.46
CA GLU A 71 -1.81 -11.57 -7.17
C GLU A 71 -2.32 -10.32 -7.87
N ILE A 72 -1.63 -9.20 -7.66
CA ILE A 72 -1.87 -7.94 -8.36
C ILE A 72 -0.55 -7.37 -8.89
N SER A 73 -0.66 -6.51 -9.90
CA SER A 73 0.46 -5.70 -10.38
C SER A 73 0.35 -4.27 -9.87
N VAL A 74 1.47 -3.73 -9.40
CA VAL A 74 1.64 -2.32 -9.03
C VAL A 74 2.65 -1.66 -9.95
N SER A 75 2.44 -0.37 -10.22
CA SER A 75 3.45 0.51 -10.79
C SER A 75 4.15 1.30 -9.69
N VAL A 76 5.47 1.27 -9.70
CA VAL A 76 6.34 2.03 -8.81
C VAL A 76 6.99 3.14 -9.62
N ILE A 77 6.82 4.38 -9.17
CA ILE A 77 7.36 5.58 -9.83
C ILE A 77 8.28 6.26 -8.83
N GLY A 78 9.55 6.46 -9.19
CA GLY A 78 10.56 7.09 -8.33
C GLY A 78 12.00 6.66 -8.63
N PRO A 79 12.98 7.19 -7.86
CA PRO A 79 12.77 8.11 -6.75
C PRO A 79 12.48 9.53 -7.24
N ASP A 80 11.59 10.25 -6.55
CA ASP A 80 11.35 11.67 -6.81
C ASP A 80 12.43 12.58 -6.19
N MET A 81 12.25 13.90 -6.28
CA MET A 81 13.20 14.88 -5.72
C MET A 81 13.37 14.82 -4.19
N THR A 82 12.47 14.12 -3.49
CA THR A 82 12.52 13.88 -2.05
C THR A 82 13.04 12.50 -1.69
N ASN A 83 13.52 11.75 -2.69
CA ASN A 83 13.93 10.35 -2.55
C ASN A 83 12.77 9.44 -2.13
N SER A 84 11.54 9.81 -2.47
CA SER A 84 10.33 9.02 -2.23
C SER A 84 9.89 8.29 -3.50
N PHE A 85 9.10 7.23 -3.35
CA PHE A 85 8.48 6.54 -4.48
C PHE A 85 6.98 6.40 -4.25
N THR A 86 6.23 6.42 -5.34
CA THR A 86 4.78 6.17 -5.32
C THR A 86 4.51 4.76 -5.81
N VAL A 87 3.62 4.04 -5.11
CA VAL A 87 3.13 2.71 -5.51
C VAL A 87 1.67 2.85 -5.91
N ASN A 88 1.35 2.53 -7.17
CA ASN A 88 -0.02 2.58 -7.67
C ASN A 88 -0.48 1.17 -8.05
N PRO A 89 -1.49 0.62 -7.38
CA PRO A 89 -2.05 -0.67 -7.76
C PRO A 89 -2.87 -0.52 -9.05
N ARG A 90 -2.71 -1.46 -10.00
CA ARG A 90 -3.49 -1.45 -11.24
C ARG A 90 -4.95 -1.85 -11.04
N ILE A 91 -5.24 -2.51 -9.92
CA ILE A 91 -6.59 -2.90 -9.50
C ILE A 91 -6.83 -2.28 -8.13
N LYS A 92 -8.00 -1.70 -7.93
CA LYS A 92 -8.30 -1.01 -6.67
C LYS A 92 -8.31 -2.01 -5.50
N ILE A 93 -7.81 -1.56 -4.35
CA ILE A 93 -7.94 -2.27 -3.08
C ILE A 93 -9.07 -1.57 -2.31
N VAL A 94 -10.16 -2.28 -2.07
CA VAL A 94 -11.31 -1.77 -1.31
C VAL A 94 -11.04 -2.04 0.17
N LYS A 95 -11.07 -0.99 0.99
CA LYS A 95 -10.97 -1.09 2.45
C LYS A 95 -12.35 -1.20 3.07
N ALA A 96 -12.54 -2.13 3.99
CA ALA A 96 -13.81 -2.33 4.70
C ALA A 96 -14.30 -1.07 5.41
N ILE A 97 -13.40 -0.28 6.00
CA ILE A 97 -13.77 0.97 6.69
C ILE A 97 -14.43 1.96 5.72
N GLN A 98 -13.88 2.11 4.52
CA GLN A 98 -14.43 3.02 3.49
C GLN A 98 -15.75 2.46 2.93
N LEU A 99 -15.81 1.15 2.70
CA LEU A 99 -17.02 0.47 2.27
C LEU A 99 -18.15 0.61 3.30
N ALA A 100 -17.86 0.38 4.58
CA ALA A 100 -18.83 0.52 5.67
C ALA A 100 -19.38 1.94 5.77
N GLN A 101 -18.54 2.96 5.58
CA GLN A 101 -18.99 4.36 5.52
C GLN A 101 -19.95 4.62 4.36
N GLU A 102 -19.67 4.05 3.19
CA GLU A 102 -20.52 4.23 2.02
C GLU A 102 -21.83 3.43 2.12
N VAL A 103 -21.79 2.22 2.69
CA VAL A 103 -22.99 1.44 3.03
C VAL A 103 -23.85 2.19 4.05
N LYS A 104 -23.23 2.71 5.12
CA LYS A 104 -23.91 3.55 6.13
C LYS A 104 -24.60 4.73 5.47
N ARG A 105 -23.88 5.48 4.63
CA ARG A 105 -24.41 6.66 3.94
C ARG A 105 -25.66 6.32 3.13
N ARG A 106 -25.66 5.19 2.41
CA ARG A 106 -26.80 4.74 1.60
C ARG A 106 -27.98 4.29 2.48
N LEU A 107 -27.73 3.46 3.48
CA LEU A 107 -28.78 2.97 4.38
C LEU A 107 -29.41 4.09 5.21
N ASP A 108 -28.61 5.03 5.71
CA ASP A 108 -29.11 6.14 6.50
C ASP A 108 -29.99 7.08 5.65
N ASP A 109 -29.65 7.27 4.37
CA ASP A 109 -30.46 8.03 3.40
C ASP A 109 -31.77 7.30 3.08
N ASP A 110 -31.72 5.99 2.87
CA ASP A 110 -32.90 5.16 2.56
C ASP A 110 -33.87 5.00 3.74
N LEU A 111 -33.34 4.87 4.97
CA LEU A 111 -34.12 4.59 6.17
C LEU A 111 -34.44 5.83 7.01
N GLY A 112 -33.73 6.95 6.79
CA GLY A 112 -33.88 8.17 7.57
C GLY A 112 -33.43 8.05 9.03
N VAL A 113 -32.62 7.04 9.36
CA VAL A 113 -32.09 6.78 10.70
C VAL A 113 -30.60 6.51 10.64
N GLU A 114 -29.88 6.92 11.67
CA GLU A 114 -28.44 6.67 11.75
C GLU A 114 -28.14 5.23 12.19
N ASN A 115 -27.32 4.51 11.42
CA ASN A 115 -26.85 3.15 11.72
C ASN A 115 -25.34 3.10 11.91
N LYS A 116 -24.84 2.14 12.69
CA LYS A 116 -23.41 1.80 12.69
C LYS A 116 -23.19 0.58 11.80
N ILE A 117 -22.19 0.65 10.93
CA ILE A 117 -21.86 -0.42 9.98
C ILE A 117 -20.41 -0.86 10.21
N GLU A 118 -20.20 -2.16 10.30
CA GLU A 118 -18.86 -2.77 10.30
C GLU A 118 -18.82 -3.83 9.20
N CYS A 119 -17.78 -3.84 8.38
CA CYS A 119 -17.63 -4.81 7.30
C CYS A 119 -16.33 -5.62 7.45
N ALA A 120 -16.36 -6.86 6.98
CA ALA A 120 -15.22 -7.78 6.98
C ALA A 120 -15.14 -8.55 5.65
N PRO A 121 -13.95 -8.98 5.20
CA PRO A 121 -12.62 -8.79 5.82
C PRO A 121 -12.13 -7.34 5.70
N GLU A 122 -10.97 -7.00 6.26
CA GLU A 122 -10.42 -5.63 6.32
C GLU A 122 -10.22 -5.01 4.93
N ILE A 123 -9.84 -5.83 3.95
CA ILE A 123 -9.66 -5.42 2.55
C ILE A 123 -10.10 -6.51 1.59
N ARG A 124 -10.41 -6.10 0.36
CA ARG A 124 -10.46 -6.97 -0.83
C ARG A 124 -9.81 -6.27 -2.01
N VAL A 125 -9.19 -7.04 -2.89
CA VAL A 125 -8.90 -6.57 -4.26
C VAL A 125 -10.23 -6.46 -5.00
N ALA A 126 -10.43 -5.39 -5.78
CA ALA A 126 -11.65 -5.12 -6.53
C ALA A 126 -11.83 -6.08 -7.71
N HIS A 127 -12.02 -7.37 -7.43
CA HIS A 127 -12.44 -8.34 -8.43
C HIS A 127 -13.96 -8.51 -8.35
N PRO A 128 -14.66 -8.49 -9.50
CA PRO A 128 -16.09 -8.74 -9.53
C PRO A 128 -16.45 -10.07 -8.86
N GLY A 129 -17.45 -10.04 -7.98
CA GLY A 129 -17.90 -11.19 -7.21
C GLY A 129 -17.26 -11.32 -5.82
N GLU A 130 -16.24 -10.53 -5.49
CA GLU A 130 -15.72 -10.49 -4.11
C GLU A 130 -16.76 -9.95 -3.14
N LEU A 131 -16.84 -10.57 -1.96
CA LEU A 131 -17.83 -10.27 -0.94
C LEU A 131 -17.18 -9.67 0.30
N PHE A 132 -17.89 -8.71 0.88
CA PHE A 132 -17.76 -8.35 2.29
C PHE A 132 -19.05 -8.69 3.01
N GLU A 133 -18.91 -9.26 4.20
CA GLU A 133 -19.98 -9.39 5.17
C GLU A 133 -20.03 -8.09 5.96
N CYS A 134 -21.20 -7.49 6.12
CA CYS A 134 -21.38 -6.31 6.95
C CYS A 134 -22.42 -6.54 8.03
N GLU A 135 -22.08 -6.12 9.24
CA GLU A 135 -22.94 -6.06 10.39
C GLU A 135 -23.48 -4.64 10.54
N ILE A 136 -24.80 -4.54 10.68
CA ILE A 136 -25.53 -3.32 10.99
C ILE A 136 -25.89 -3.38 12.48
N ILE A 137 -25.52 -2.34 13.21
CA ILE A 137 -25.92 -2.13 14.59
C ILE A 137 -26.92 -0.97 14.58
N ASP A 138 -28.19 -1.29 14.85
CA ASP A 138 -29.26 -0.31 14.92
C ASP A 138 -29.14 0.55 16.20
N GLN A 139 -30.01 1.56 16.32
CA GLN A 139 -30.00 2.49 17.46
C GLN A 139 -30.36 1.86 18.81
N ASN A 140 -31.01 0.70 18.78
CA ASN A 140 -31.36 -0.09 19.97
C ASN A 140 -30.30 -1.16 20.27
N GLY A 141 -29.22 -1.25 19.49
CA GLY A 141 -28.20 -2.29 19.59
C GLY A 141 -28.59 -3.61 18.94
N GLY A 142 -29.66 -3.64 18.14
CA GLY A 142 -30.04 -4.78 17.31
C GLY A 142 -29.02 -5.02 16.20
N LEU A 143 -28.70 -6.31 15.97
CA LEU A 143 -27.73 -6.75 14.97
C LEU A 143 -28.45 -7.28 13.74
N HIS A 144 -28.08 -6.77 12.57
CA HIS A 144 -28.53 -7.26 11.28
C HIS A 144 -27.32 -7.50 10.37
N TYR A 145 -27.48 -8.40 9.41
CA TYR A 145 -26.40 -8.77 8.49
C TYR A 145 -26.83 -8.48 7.06
N LEU A 146 -25.89 -7.94 6.29
CA LEU A 146 -25.99 -7.81 4.84
C LEU A 146 -24.66 -8.22 4.22
N GLN A 147 -24.70 -8.53 2.94
CA GLN A 147 -23.52 -8.69 2.13
C GLN A 147 -23.36 -7.50 1.20
N THR A 148 -22.13 -7.16 0.87
CA THR A 148 -21.84 -6.31 -0.28
C THR A 148 -20.99 -7.07 -1.27
N LYS A 149 -21.32 -6.94 -2.54
CA LYS A 149 -20.59 -7.58 -3.63
C LYS A 149 -19.94 -6.54 -4.51
N ILE A 150 -18.64 -6.69 -4.73
CA ILE A 150 -17.91 -5.89 -5.72
C ILE A 150 -18.39 -6.28 -7.12
N ILE A 151 -18.72 -5.29 -7.95
CA ILE A 151 -19.29 -5.51 -9.29
C ILE A 151 -18.34 -5.13 -10.43
N ASP A 152 -17.28 -4.37 -10.16
CA ASP A 152 -16.30 -3.94 -11.16
C ASP A 152 -14.88 -3.79 -10.56
N PHE A 153 -13.90 -3.47 -11.42
CA PHE A 153 -12.50 -3.27 -11.05
C PHE A 153 -12.20 -1.91 -10.40
N ASP A 154 -13.17 -1.00 -10.43
CA ASP A 154 -13.12 0.32 -9.77
C ASP A 154 -13.65 0.25 -8.33
N GLY A 155 -14.07 -0.94 -7.89
CA GLY A 155 -14.55 -1.22 -6.54
C GLY A 155 -15.97 -0.74 -6.28
N SER A 156 -16.77 -0.52 -7.32
CA SER A 156 -18.21 -0.32 -7.16
C SER A 156 -18.83 -1.56 -6.53
N PHE A 157 -19.93 -1.38 -5.80
CA PHE A 157 -20.58 -2.48 -5.09
C PHE A 157 -22.10 -2.40 -5.11
N GLU A 158 -22.72 -3.57 -4.98
CA GLU A 158 -24.14 -3.75 -4.69
C GLU A 158 -24.32 -4.23 -3.24
N ILE A 159 -25.42 -3.82 -2.60
CA ILE A 159 -25.84 -4.36 -1.30
C ILE A 159 -26.78 -5.53 -1.59
N ILE A 160 -26.51 -6.67 -0.96
CA ILE A 160 -27.27 -7.91 -1.07
C ILE A 160 -27.77 -8.24 0.34
N GLY A 161 -29.08 -8.37 0.49
CA GLY A 161 -29.75 -8.67 1.76
C GLY A 161 -30.72 -9.82 1.60
#